data_AF-A0AAD5T2K9-F1
#
_entry.id   AF-A0AAD5T2K9-F1
#
_cell.length_a   1.000
_cell.length_b   1.000
_cell.length_c   1.000
_cell.angle_alpha   90.00
_cell.angle_beta   90.00
_cell.angle_gamma   90.00
#
_symmetry.space_group_name_H-M   'P 1'
#
loop_
_entity.id
_entity.type
_entity.pdbx_description
1 polymer ?
#
loop_
_entity_poly.entity_id
_entity_poly.type
_entity_poly.pdbx_seq_one_letter_code
_entity_poly.pdbx_strand_id
1 'polypeptide(L)'
;MLWDRNSTRIAALLEPYSIHGSAFDNEYRAVSIIISRVLGATPASFHTYAVYPVAMNTYVLCMVALQDNSKLPSNLLRLASIITSLVAQCAYCSALACGLGDIFKGSIAVSEPLRLGPNEVSQNDRIALRLCVAATKVPARVSVEMQNDSASAFGGTIGLQQIGNLVAIAGFKNSLNTLLGLEIDELHARNAEIAFKKTTFSFGVHKYNGAFKSTVSHPRRKKDSIYSRIKEALEILVHLKIFLNLNQTIQSKLPATHALLDIWLLQKFQGFAPRYLVQIKNASTKRIYCSFLEQTLFCDTKSTDTQQSFTKEFMANLPLSEKIILAFVYMTGVANNLLASHFAYIAHKLKIPSANLTAALYTSKTFNHKLPNVEPITSQMDIMIPLMYYTARRYHKRIWRLTPRLMRVCDNNPATVLAFSTLAGTFTLLHRYSAVAGGVDGCEPAVMEFVESQYGQECGLKVNLAGYTSSKNFSASEEEQDIDWDDVDLTNVGVAAASMRMDIGEVVGTEVSDDLWGGTVEF
;
A
#
# COMPACT_ATOMS: atom_id res chain seq x y z
N MET A 1 3.12 24.61 -4.24
CA MET A 1 3.74 23.90 -3.09
C MET A 1 5.22 23.71 -3.40
N LEU A 2 6.06 24.63 -2.91
CA LEU A 2 7.51 24.59 -3.13
C LEU A 2 8.11 23.49 -2.26
N TRP A 3 8.86 22.59 -2.90
CA TRP A 3 9.62 21.55 -2.22
C TRP A 3 10.72 22.21 -1.39
N ASP A 4 10.88 21.79 -0.14
CA ASP A 4 12.11 22.07 0.58
C ASP A 4 13.22 21.34 -0.18
N ARG A 5 14.24 22.07 -0.66
CA ARG A 5 15.39 21.50 -1.37
C ARG A 5 16.10 20.40 -0.55
N ASN A 6 15.78 20.29 0.74
CA ASN A 6 16.39 19.38 1.69
C ASN A 6 15.70 18.01 1.87
N SER A 7 14.52 17.74 1.30
CA SER A 7 13.91 16.41 1.44
C SER A 7 14.53 15.41 0.45
N THR A 8 15.29 14.42 0.92
CA THR A 8 15.81 13.36 0.05
C THR A 8 14.86 12.17 0.04
N ARG A 9 14.52 11.65 -1.16
CA ARG A 9 13.65 10.48 -1.34
C ARG A 9 14.41 9.20 -0.96
N ILE A 10 13.74 8.22 -0.34
CA ILE A 10 14.37 6.91 -0.04
C ILE A 10 14.94 6.30 -1.31
N ALA A 11 14.18 6.30 -2.40
CA ALA A 11 14.59 5.72 -3.67
C ALA A 11 15.95 6.27 -4.14
N ALA A 12 16.20 7.58 -3.95
CA ALA A 12 17.49 8.19 -4.28
C ALA A 12 18.61 7.76 -3.31
N LEU A 13 18.30 7.55 -2.03
CA LEU A 13 19.26 7.00 -1.04
C LEU A 13 19.55 5.51 -1.29
N LEU A 14 18.60 4.78 -1.88
CA LEU A 14 18.73 3.35 -2.20
C LEU A 14 19.38 3.10 -3.56
N GLU A 15 19.47 4.11 -4.43
CA GLU A 15 20.02 3.97 -5.78
C GLU A 15 21.42 3.34 -5.81
N PRO A 16 22.38 3.71 -4.93
CA PRO A 16 23.70 3.08 -4.90
C PRO A 16 23.69 1.60 -4.52
N TYR A 17 22.61 1.12 -3.89
CA TYR A 17 22.43 -0.27 -3.48
C TYR A 17 21.60 -1.08 -4.46
N SER A 18 21.00 -0.43 -5.46
CA SER A 18 20.12 -1.08 -6.42
C SER A 18 20.86 -2.17 -7.20
N ILE A 19 20.19 -3.31 -7.43
CA ILE A 19 20.81 -4.42 -8.15
C ILE A 19 20.92 -4.03 -9.63
N HIS A 20 22.16 -3.79 -10.08
CA HIS A 20 22.46 -3.46 -11.48
C HIS A 20 22.05 -4.58 -12.44
N GLY A 21 21.72 -4.17 -13.68
CA GLY A 21 20.93 -4.94 -14.65
C GLY A 21 21.32 -6.42 -14.81
N SER A 22 22.60 -6.78 -14.90
CA SER A 22 23.00 -8.18 -15.10
C SER A 22 22.70 -9.09 -13.91
N ALA A 23 22.87 -8.61 -12.67
CA ALA A 23 22.54 -9.39 -11.48
C ALA A 23 21.02 -9.51 -11.29
N PHE A 24 20.29 -8.42 -11.53
CA PHE A 24 18.83 -8.42 -11.50
C PHE A 24 18.25 -9.34 -12.59
N ASP A 25 18.80 -9.29 -13.80
CA ASP A 25 18.39 -10.15 -14.91
C ASP A 25 18.77 -11.61 -14.71
N ASN A 26 19.72 -11.94 -13.84
CA ASN A 26 20.01 -13.35 -13.52
C ASN A 26 18.97 -13.94 -12.57
N GLU A 27 18.54 -13.16 -11.57
CA GLU A 27 17.63 -13.65 -10.51
C GLU A 27 16.14 -13.43 -10.86
N TYR A 28 15.81 -12.27 -11.42
CA TYR A 28 14.44 -11.84 -11.66
C TYR A 28 14.10 -11.69 -13.15
N ARG A 29 14.91 -12.26 -14.08
CA ARG A 29 14.66 -12.18 -15.54
C ARG A 29 13.24 -12.46 -15.94
N ALA A 30 12.73 -13.60 -15.46
CA ALA A 30 11.42 -14.09 -15.87
C ALA A 30 10.33 -13.14 -15.37
N VAL A 31 10.48 -12.63 -14.15
CA VAL A 31 9.59 -11.61 -13.58
C VAL A 31 9.66 -10.34 -14.41
N SER A 32 10.86 -9.83 -14.71
CA SER A 32 11.09 -8.64 -15.53
C SER A 32 10.45 -8.76 -16.91
N ILE A 33 10.65 -9.88 -17.60
CA ILE A 33 10.10 -10.11 -18.94
C ILE A 33 8.57 -10.21 -18.92
N ILE A 34 7.99 -10.96 -17.97
CA ILE A 34 6.53 -11.03 -17.87
C ILE A 34 5.95 -9.65 -17.55
N ILE A 35 6.60 -8.90 -16.66
CA ILE A 35 6.10 -7.60 -16.23
C ILE A 35 6.32 -6.51 -17.28
N SER A 36 7.43 -6.52 -18.01
CA SER A 36 7.66 -5.62 -19.14
C SER A 36 6.64 -5.84 -20.26
N ARG A 37 6.21 -7.09 -20.47
CA ARG A 37 5.14 -7.42 -21.43
C ARG A 37 3.77 -6.95 -20.94
N VAL A 38 3.52 -7.02 -19.64
CA VAL A 38 2.27 -6.59 -19.02
C VAL A 38 2.17 -5.06 -18.98
N LEU A 39 3.23 -4.37 -18.57
CA LEU A 39 3.24 -2.91 -18.33
C LEU A 39 3.77 -2.09 -19.51
N GLY A 40 4.34 -2.75 -20.52
CA GLY A 40 5.06 -2.11 -21.63
C GLY A 40 6.48 -1.65 -21.27
N ALA A 41 6.89 -1.77 -20.01
CA ALA A 41 8.21 -1.44 -19.49
C ALA A 41 8.48 -2.20 -18.18
N THR A 42 9.74 -2.46 -17.85
CA THR A 42 10.12 -2.88 -16.49
C THR A 42 10.15 -1.61 -15.61
N PRO A 43 9.31 -1.49 -14.58
CA PRO A 43 9.30 -0.29 -13.76
C PRO A 43 10.62 -0.14 -13.00
N ALA A 44 11.18 1.06 -12.95
CA ALA A 44 12.45 1.33 -12.25
C ALA A 44 12.45 0.82 -10.79
N SER A 45 11.27 0.87 -10.15
CA SER A 45 11.06 0.41 -8.79
C SER A 45 11.47 -1.03 -8.49
N PHE A 46 11.55 -1.89 -9.51
CA PHE A 46 11.92 -3.29 -9.33
C PHE A 46 13.37 -3.46 -8.90
N HIS A 47 14.26 -2.64 -9.45
CA HIS A 47 15.66 -2.62 -9.03
C HIS A 47 15.80 -2.18 -7.58
N THR A 48 14.91 -1.31 -7.11
CA THR A 48 14.84 -0.91 -5.69
C THR A 48 14.29 -2.03 -4.81
N TYR A 49 13.23 -2.73 -5.22
CA TYR A 49 12.68 -3.83 -4.42
C TYR A 49 13.62 -5.03 -4.34
N ALA A 50 14.39 -5.28 -5.40
CA ALA A 50 15.30 -6.42 -5.45
C ALA A 50 16.42 -6.33 -4.40
N VAL A 51 16.72 -5.13 -3.89
CA VAL A 51 17.64 -4.94 -2.74
C VAL A 51 17.16 -5.69 -1.49
N TYR A 52 15.86 -5.91 -1.34
CA TYR A 52 15.28 -6.71 -0.27
C TYR A 52 14.35 -7.79 -0.87
N PRO A 53 14.80 -9.05 -1.04
CA PRO A 53 14.05 -10.09 -1.73
C PRO A 53 12.63 -10.32 -1.23
N VAL A 54 12.36 -10.10 0.06
CA VAL A 54 11.00 -10.16 0.61
C VAL A 54 10.09 -9.08 0.01
N ALA A 55 10.56 -7.85 -0.21
CA ALA A 55 9.80 -6.82 -0.89
C ALA A 55 9.48 -7.24 -2.33
N MET A 56 10.46 -7.78 -3.05
CA MET A 56 10.29 -8.24 -4.43
C MET A 56 9.32 -9.43 -4.52
N ASN A 57 9.49 -10.44 -3.68
CA ASN A 57 8.61 -11.60 -3.60
C ASN A 57 7.17 -11.19 -3.27
N THR A 58 7.00 -10.29 -2.30
CA THR A 58 5.71 -9.71 -1.96
C THR A 58 5.10 -8.98 -3.16
N TYR A 59 5.89 -8.18 -3.88
CA TYR A 59 5.40 -7.53 -5.10
C TYR A 59 4.97 -8.54 -6.18
N VAL A 60 5.74 -9.60 -6.39
CA VAL A 60 5.41 -10.70 -7.32
C VAL A 60 4.08 -11.35 -6.95
N LEU A 61 3.86 -11.64 -5.67
CA LEU A 61 2.60 -12.18 -5.17
C LEU A 61 1.41 -11.23 -5.40
N CYS A 62 1.61 -9.91 -5.25
CA CYS A 62 0.58 -8.92 -5.58
C CYS A 62 0.15 -9.02 -7.05
N MET A 63 1.08 -9.24 -7.97
CA MET A 63 0.77 -9.37 -9.40
C MET A 63 -0.06 -10.62 -9.69
N VAL A 64 0.27 -11.76 -9.05
CA VAL A 64 -0.51 -13.00 -9.17
C VAL A 64 -1.91 -12.81 -8.60
N ALA A 65 -2.04 -12.22 -7.41
CA ALA A 65 -3.34 -12.04 -6.76
C ALA A 65 -4.28 -11.11 -7.55
N LEU A 66 -3.76 -10.16 -8.34
CA LEU A 66 -4.59 -9.34 -9.22
C LEU A 66 -5.20 -10.11 -10.40
N GLN A 67 -4.60 -11.23 -10.81
CA GLN A 67 -5.14 -12.08 -11.89
C GLN A 67 -6.38 -12.87 -11.45
N ASP A 68 -6.55 -13.10 -10.14
CA ASP A 68 -7.71 -13.81 -9.58
C ASP A 68 -9.01 -12.97 -9.62
N ASN A 69 -8.93 -11.72 -10.10
CA ASN A 69 -10.07 -10.83 -10.26
C ASN A 69 -10.78 -10.98 -11.62
N SER A 70 -10.63 -12.12 -12.29
CA SER A 70 -11.09 -12.39 -13.66
C SER A 70 -12.60 -12.24 -13.90
N LYS A 71 -13.42 -12.18 -12.85
CA LYS A 71 -14.87 -11.97 -12.98
C LYS A 71 -15.25 -10.49 -13.08
N LEU A 72 -14.38 -9.58 -12.67
CA LEU A 72 -14.63 -8.15 -12.81
C LEU A 72 -14.22 -7.68 -14.21
N PRO A 73 -14.98 -6.79 -14.87
CA PRO A 73 -14.60 -6.24 -16.15
C PRO A 73 -13.21 -5.58 -16.11
N SER A 74 -12.38 -5.81 -17.13
CA SER A 74 -11.05 -5.18 -17.27
C SER A 74 -11.06 -3.67 -17.03
N ASN A 75 -12.06 -2.99 -17.61
CA ASN A 75 -12.22 -1.54 -17.45
C ASN A 75 -12.48 -1.15 -15.99
N LEU A 76 -13.33 -1.89 -15.28
CA LEU A 76 -13.58 -1.67 -13.86
C LEU A 76 -12.33 -1.89 -13.02
N LEU A 77 -11.56 -2.95 -13.28
CA LEU A 77 -10.31 -3.22 -12.56
C LEU A 77 -9.30 -2.08 -12.73
N ARG A 78 -9.19 -1.54 -13.94
CA ARG A 78 -8.35 -0.38 -14.24
C ARG A 78 -8.83 0.87 -13.51
N LEU A 79 -10.13 1.19 -13.61
CA LEU A 79 -10.75 2.34 -12.92
C LEU A 79 -10.60 2.25 -11.41
N ALA A 80 -10.88 1.08 -10.83
CA ALA A 80 -10.75 0.80 -9.40
C ALA A 80 -9.29 0.97 -8.93
N SER A 81 -8.32 0.52 -9.73
CA SER A 81 -6.89 0.68 -9.42
C SER A 81 -6.45 2.16 -9.45
N ILE A 82 -6.95 2.92 -10.44
CA ILE A 82 -6.69 4.36 -10.57
C ILE A 82 -7.30 5.12 -9.40
N ILE A 83 -8.61 4.96 -9.13
CA ILE A 83 -9.30 5.71 -8.07
C ILE A 83 -8.72 5.38 -6.70
N THR A 84 -8.43 4.10 -6.44
CA THR A 84 -7.80 3.67 -5.19
C THR A 84 -6.45 4.36 -5.01
N SER A 85 -5.64 4.45 -6.06
CA SER A 85 -4.32 5.10 -5.96
C SER A 85 -4.42 6.63 -5.83
N LEU A 86 -5.43 7.25 -6.48
CA LEU A 86 -5.71 8.69 -6.36
C LEU A 86 -6.16 9.06 -4.95
N VAL A 87 -7.12 8.33 -4.37
CA VAL A 87 -7.59 8.54 -2.98
C VAL A 87 -6.45 8.30 -1.99
N ALA A 88 -5.56 7.35 -2.30
CA ALA A 88 -4.34 7.11 -1.53
C ALA A 88 -3.24 8.17 -1.71
N GLN A 89 -3.42 9.13 -2.62
CA GLN A 89 -2.47 10.17 -2.99
C GLN A 89 -1.10 9.64 -3.49
N CYS A 90 -1.09 8.44 -4.08
CA CYS A 90 0.13 7.81 -4.61
C CYS A 90 0.21 8.01 -6.13
N ALA A 91 0.80 9.13 -6.56
CA ALA A 91 0.82 9.49 -7.98
C ALA A 91 1.58 8.48 -8.86
N TYR A 92 2.61 7.81 -8.34
CA TYR A 92 3.28 6.73 -9.08
C TYR A 92 2.31 5.60 -9.40
N CYS A 93 1.56 5.12 -8.41
CA CYS A 93 0.60 4.04 -8.63
C CYS A 93 -0.57 4.48 -9.50
N SER A 94 -1.03 5.73 -9.38
CA SER A 94 -2.06 6.29 -10.27
C SER A 94 -1.58 6.32 -11.72
N ALA A 95 -0.36 6.81 -11.97
CA ALA A 95 0.23 6.89 -13.31
C ALA A 95 0.48 5.50 -13.91
N LEU A 96 1.01 4.58 -13.09
CA LEU A 96 1.18 3.18 -13.47
C LEU A 96 -0.17 2.55 -13.84
N ALA A 97 -1.22 2.80 -13.05
CA ALA A 97 -2.57 2.29 -13.32
C ALA A 97 -3.20 2.87 -14.59
N CYS A 98 -2.88 4.11 -14.97
CA CYS A 98 -3.25 4.67 -16.27
C CYS A 98 -2.57 3.93 -17.43
N GLY A 99 -1.41 3.33 -17.22
CA GLY A 99 -0.70 2.51 -18.21
C GLY A 99 -1.05 1.02 -18.18
N LEU A 100 -1.74 0.53 -17.15
CA LEU A 100 -2.20 -0.86 -17.09
C LEU A 100 -3.12 -1.12 -18.28
N GLY A 101 -2.64 -1.92 -19.22
CA GLY A 101 -3.34 -2.17 -20.46
C GLY A 101 -4.58 -3.05 -20.30
N ASP A 102 -5.04 -3.66 -21.39
CA ASP A 102 -5.97 -4.80 -21.37
C ASP A 102 -5.28 -6.10 -20.89
N ILE A 103 -4.39 -5.97 -19.90
CA ILE A 103 -3.72 -7.06 -19.20
C ILE A 103 -4.77 -8.07 -18.71
N PHE A 104 -5.90 -7.57 -18.22
CA PHE A 104 -7.01 -8.38 -17.74
C PHE A 104 -7.82 -9.08 -18.85
N LYS A 105 -7.62 -8.71 -20.13
CA LYS A 105 -8.15 -9.45 -21.28
C LYS A 105 -7.15 -10.47 -21.86
N GLY A 106 -5.99 -10.66 -21.21
CA GLY A 106 -4.92 -11.53 -21.73
C GLY A 106 -4.20 -10.95 -22.96
N SER A 107 -4.45 -9.68 -23.31
CA SER A 107 -3.79 -8.99 -24.41
C SER A 107 -2.44 -8.45 -23.93
N ILE A 108 -1.35 -8.98 -24.49
CA ILE A 108 0.02 -8.46 -24.31
C ILE A 108 0.22 -7.12 -25.06
N ALA A 109 -0.78 -6.64 -25.80
CA ALA A 109 -0.70 -5.34 -26.45
C ALA A 109 -0.89 -4.22 -25.42
N VAL A 110 0.02 -3.23 -25.44
CA VAL A 110 -0.13 -1.94 -24.76
C VAL A 110 -1.46 -1.34 -25.23
N SER A 111 -2.45 -1.29 -24.34
CA SER A 111 -3.74 -0.70 -24.71
C SER A 111 -3.62 0.81 -24.80
N GLU A 112 -4.58 1.44 -25.48
CA GLU A 112 -4.65 2.89 -25.50
C GLU A 112 -4.76 3.44 -24.06
N PRO A 113 -4.15 4.61 -23.79
CA PRO A 113 -4.32 5.31 -22.53
C PRO A 113 -5.81 5.44 -22.20
N LEU A 114 -6.18 5.18 -20.94
CA LEU A 114 -7.57 5.31 -20.51
C LEU A 114 -8.01 6.74 -20.75
N ARG A 115 -9.15 6.92 -21.42
CA ARG A 115 -9.88 8.19 -21.44
C ARG A 115 -10.99 8.04 -20.42
N LEU A 116 -11.04 8.94 -19.44
CA LEU A 116 -12.10 8.95 -18.43
C LEU A 116 -13.22 9.87 -18.94
N GLY A 117 -14.22 9.30 -19.60
CA GLY A 117 -15.39 10.03 -20.07
C GLY A 117 -16.59 9.98 -19.09
N PRO A 118 -17.33 11.09 -18.90
CA PRO A 118 -18.60 11.19 -18.17
C PRO A 118 -19.58 10.03 -18.31
N ASN A 119 -19.74 9.59 -19.56
CA ASN A 119 -20.83 8.72 -20.00
C ASN A 119 -20.40 7.25 -20.10
N GLU A 120 -19.20 6.92 -19.61
CA GLU A 120 -18.57 5.61 -19.82
C GLU A 120 -18.59 4.71 -18.58
N VAL A 121 -19.09 5.19 -17.44
CA VAL A 121 -19.12 4.45 -16.16
C VAL A 121 -20.54 4.02 -15.82
N SER A 122 -20.78 2.69 -15.82
CA SER A 122 -22.09 2.10 -15.49
C SER A 122 -22.46 2.31 -14.01
N GLN A 123 -23.75 2.14 -13.67
CA GLN A 123 -24.19 2.23 -12.27
C GLN A 123 -23.49 1.20 -11.37
N ASN A 124 -23.31 -0.03 -11.85
CA ASN A 124 -22.58 -1.06 -11.11
C ASN A 124 -21.13 -0.64 -10.87
N ASP A 125 -20.46 -0.09 -11.90
CA ASP A 125 -19.10 0.42 -11.74
C ASP A 125 -19.04 1.55 -10.69
N ARG A 126 -20.02 2.46 -10.66
CA ARG A 126 -20.10 3.52 -9.63
C ARG A 126 -20.21 2.94 -8.22
N ILE A 127 -20.99 1.88 -8.03
CA ILE A 127 -21.10 1.17 -6.73
C ILE A 127 -19.72 0.62 -6.31
N ALA A 128 -19.02 -0.08 -7.20
CA ALA A 128 -17.68 -0.60 -6.91
C ALA A 128 -16.68 0.52 -6.62
N LEU A 129 -16.70 1.60 -7.38
CA LEU A 129 -15.78 2.73 -7.20
C LEU A 129 -16.07 3.45 -5.87
N ARG A 130 -17.33 3.61 -5.47
CA ARG A 130 -17.71 4.14 -4.14
C ARG A 130 -17.13 3.27 -3.02
N LEU A 131 -17.23 1.95 -3.13
CA LEU A 131 -16.61 1.03 -2.17
C LEU A 131 -15.08 1.18 -2.16
N CYS A 132 -14.43 1.27 -3.32
CA CYS A 132 -12.98 1.46 -3.42
C CYS A 132 -12.53 2.75 -2.72
N VAL A 133 -13.24 3.85 -2.94
CA VAL A 133 -12.99 5.15 -2.29
C VAL A 133 -13.15 5.01 -0.78
N ALA A 134 -14.28 4.46 -0.31
CA ALA A 134 -14.60 4.32 1.11
C ALA A 134 -13.58 3.45 1.86
N ALA A 135 -13.18 2.32 1.26
CA ALA A 135 -12.16 1.42 1.81
C ALA A 135 -10.75 2.02 1.79
N THR A 136 -10.52 3.01 0.93
CA THR A 136 -9.23 3.69 0.81
C THR A 136 -9.12 4.94 1.68
N LYS A 137 -10.22 5.56 2.13
CA LYS A 137 -10.13 6.73 3.03
C LYS A 137 -9.52 6.36 4.39
N VAL A 138 -8.98 7.36 5.09
CA VAL A 138 -8.48 7.22 6.47
C VAL A 138 -9.25 8.21 7.36
N PRO A 139 -10.06 7.74 8.34
CA PRO A 139 -10.42 6.34 8.55
C PRO A 139 -11.27 5.77 7.39
N ALA A 140 -11.26 4.45 7.24
CA ALA A 140 -12.09 3.79 6.23
C ALA A 140 -13.57 3.88 6.63
N ARG A 141 -14.44 4.17 5.67
CA ARG A 141 -15.88 4.47 5.90
C ARG A 141 -16.80 3.50 5.13
N VAL A 142 -16.44 2.22 5.10
CA VAL A 142 -17.22 1.20 4.39
C VAL A 142 -18.43 0.80 5.24
N SER A 143 -19.64 1.14 4.79
CA SER A 143 -20.87 0.69 5.45
C SER A 143 -21.29 -0.71 4.98
N VAL A 144 -22.17 -1.34 5.77
CA VAL A 144 -22.80 -2.63 5.44
C VAL A 144 -23.63 -2.53 4.17
N GLU A 145 -24.33 -1.40 4.00
CA GLU A 145 -25.06 -1.07 2.78
C GLU A 145 -24.12 -1.07 1.57
N MET A 146 -22.98 -0.38 1.63
CA MET A 146 -22.00 -0.38 0.53
C MET A 146 -21.47 -1.80 0.22
N GLN A 147 -21.26 -2.63 1.25
CA GLN A 147 -20.86 -4.03 1.07
C GLN A 147 -21.96 -4.85 0.38
N ASN A 148 -23.21 -4.68 0.81
CA ASN A 148 -24.38 -5.37 0.24
C ASN A 148 -24.66 -4.93 -1.19
N ASP A 149 -24.60 -3.63 -1.48
CA ASP A 149 -24.76 -3.08 -2.83
C ASP A 149 -23.69 -3.64 -3.77
N SER A 150 -22.43 -3.64 -3.33
CA SER A 150 -21.31 -4.16 -4.12
C SER A 150 -21.41 -5.68 -4.31
N ALA A 151 -21.80 -6.42 -3.28
CA ALA A 151 -22.05 -7.86 -3.41
C ALA A 151 -23.17 -8.11 -4.43
N SER A 152 -24.26 -7.33 -4.39
CA SER A 152 -25.39 -7.48 -5.30
C SER A 152 -25.00 -7.16 -6.76
N ALA A 153 -24.18 -6.12 -6.97
CA ALA A 153 -23.73 -5.69 -8.29
C ALA A 153 -22.71 -6.65 -8.95
N PHE A 154 -21.95 -7.42 -8.17
CA PHE A 154 -20.78 -8.17 -8.68
C PHE A 154 -20.78 -9.67 -8.37
N GLY A 155 -21.96 -10.29 -8.20
CA GLY A 155 -22.05 -11.74 -8.08
C GLY A 155 -21.78 -12.26 -6.66
N GLY A 156 -22.31 -11.56 -5.67
CA GLY A 156 -22.29 -11.89 -4.26
C GLY A 156 -20.94 -11.64 -3.59
N THR A 157 -20.68 -12.43 -2.54
CA THR A 157 -19.46 -12.33 -1.73
C THR A 157 -18.17 -12.47 -2.55
N ILE A 158 -18.18 -13.24 -3.64
CA ILE A 158 -16.99 -13.43 -4.48
C ILE A 158 -16.57 -12.12 -5.16
N GLY A 159 -17.52 -11.39 -5.76
CA GLY A 159 -17.23 -10.09 -6.37
C GLY A 159 -16.76 -9.06 -5.34
N LEU A 160 -17.40 -9.03 -4.17
CA LEU A 160 -16.97 -8.19 -3.04
C LEU A 160 -15.53 -8.50 -2.62
N GLN A 161 -15.16 -9.79 -2.53
CA GLN A 161 -13.80 -10.21 -2.21
C GLN A 161 -12.77 -9.83 -3.27
N GLN A 162 -13.14 -9.86 -4.56
CA GLN A 162 -12.26 -9.42 -5.65
C GLN A 162 -12.01 -7.91 -5.62
N ILE A 163 -13.05 -7.11 -5.35
CA ILE A 163 -12.90 -5.65 -5.14
C ILE A 163 -12.03 -5.40 -3.91
N GLY A 164 -12.32 -6.06 -2.79
CA GLY A 164 -11.53 -5.95 -1.57
C GLY A 164 -10.05 -6.31 -1.80
N ASN A 165 -9.80 -7.39 -2.55
CA ASN A 165 -8.46 -7.83 -2.90
C ASN A 165 -7.71 -6.80 -3.75
N LEU A 166 -8.37 -6.23 -4.76
CA LEU A 166 -7.81 -5.16 -5.59
C LEU A 166 -7.43 -3.94 -4.74
N VAL A 167 -8.34 -3.48 -3.89
CA VAL A 167 -8.13 -2.28 -3.06
C VAL A 167 -7.01 -2.50 -2.05
N ALA A 168 -6.92 -3.71 -1.49
CA ALA A 168 -5.89 -4.12 -0.55
C ALA A 168 -4.50 -4.21 -1.19
N ILE A 169 -4.38 -4.86 -2.37
CA ILE A 169 -3.13 -4.94 -3.12
C ILE A 169 -2.69 -3.56 -3.61
N ALA A 170 -3.62 -2.73 -4.07
CA ALA A 170 -3.32 -1.34 -4.39
C ALA A 170 -2.82 -0.60 -3.13
N GLY A 171 -3.39 -0.87 -1.96
CA GLY A 171 -2.94 -0.31 -0.68
C GLY A 171 -1.51 -0.67 -0.31
N PHE A 172 -1.13 -1.94 -0.45
CA PHE A 172 0.26 -2.37 -0.30
C PHE A 172 1.20 -1.52 -1.16
N LYS A 173 0.93 -1.48 -2.47
CA LYS A 173 1.76 -0.76 -3.45
C LYS A 173 1.76 0.74 -3.19
N ASN A 174 0.61 1.34 -2.86
CA ASN A 174 0.51 2.78 -2.60
C ASN A 174 1.41 3.18 -1.42
N SER A 175 1.34 2.44 -0.33
CA SER A 175 2.13 2.74 0.88
C SER A 175 3.61 2.53 0.64
N LEU A 176 4.00 1.38 0.09
CA LEU A 176 5.39 1.07 -0.28
C LEU A 176 5.97 2.16 -1.19
N ASN A 177 5.28 2.50 -2.29
CA ASN A 177 5.83 3.40 -3.30
C ASN A 177 5.88 4.86 -2.83
N THR A 178 4.93 5.25 -1.98
CA THR A 178 4.90 6.58 -1.35
C THR A 178 6.02 6.75 -0.35
N LEU A 179 6.25 5.74 0.50
CA LEU A 179 7.36 5.75 1.46
C LEU A 179 8.69 5.82 0.73
N LEU A 180 8.84 5.01 -0.31
CA LEU A 180 10.06 5.01 -1.10
C LEU A 180 10.26 6.31 -1.90
N GLY A 181 9.17 7.01 -2.23
CA GLY A 181 9.23 8.22 -3.05
C GLY A 181 9.76 7.92 -4.45
N LEU A 182 9.31 6.82 -5.06
CA LEU A 182 9.77 6.37 -6.37
C LEU A 182 9.50 7.40 -7.47
N GLU A 183 10.38 7.47 -8.46
CA GLU A 183 10.19 8.27 -9.68
C GLU A 183 9.20 7.60 -10.61
N ILE A 184 8.40 8.40 -11.31
CA ILE A 184 7.46 7.87 -12.31
C ILE A 184 8.22 7.67 -13.61
N ASP A 185 8.16 6.46 -14.15
CA ASP A 185 8.71 6.15 -15.46
C ASP A 185 8.03 7.02 -16.55
N GLU A 186 8.80 7.46 -17.55
CA GLU A 186 8.32 8.33 -18.64
C GLU A 186 7.03 7.84 -19.32
N LEU A 187 6.96 6.54 -19.59
CA LEU A 187 5.78 5.94 -20.22
C LEU A 187 4.53 6.12 -19.36
N HIS A 188 4.65 5.89 -18.05
CA HIS A 188 3.54 6.00 -17.11
C HIS A 188 3.16 7.46 -16.87
N ALA A 189 4.12 8.38 -16.84
CA ALA A 189 3.88 9.81 -16.78
C ALA A 189 3.06 10.29 -17.98
N ARG A 190 3.46 9.93 -19.21
CA ARG A 190 2.70 10.25 -20.44
C ARG A 190 1.28 9.67 -20.43
N ASN A 191 1.12 8.42 -20.00
CA ASN A 191 -0.20 7.80 -19.90
C ASN A 191 -1.10 8.53 -18.90
N ALA A 192 -0.53 8.97 -17.78
CA ALA A 192 -1.25 9.77 -16.79
C ALA A 192 -1.64 11.15 -17.33
N GLU A 193 -0.74 11.85 -18.02
CA GLU A 193 -1.03 13.15 -18.65
C GLU A 193 -2.18 13.06 -19.65
N ILE A 194 -2.23 11.98 -20.44
CA ILE A 194 -3.33 11.74 -21.37
C ILE A 194 -4.63 11.45 -20.61
N ALA A 195 -4.60 10.55 -19.63
CA ALA A 195 -5.78 10.17 -18.86
C ALA A 195 -6.36 11.32 -18.03
N PHE A 196 -5.50 12.21 -17.55
CA PHE A 196 -5.83 13.30 -16.64
C PHE A 196 -5.77 14.69 -17.28
N LYS A 197 -5.69 14.79 -18.62
CA LYS A 197 -5.53 16.07 -19.35
C LYS A 197 -6.55 17.15 -18.95
N LYS A 198 -7.74 16.75 -18.51
CA LYS A 198 -8.85 17.66 -18.12
C LYS A 198 -9.05 17.76 -16.60
N THR A 199 -8.04 17.44 -15.79
CA THR A 199 -8.16 17.36 -14.34
C THR A 199 -7.07 18.19 -13.66
N THR A 200 -7.19 18.44 -12.36
CA THR A 200 -6.15 19.12 -11.55
C THR A 200 -5.07 18.15 -11.04
N PHE A 201 -4.99 16.95 -11.63
CA PHE A 201 -4.02 15.94 -11.24
C PHE A 201 -2.59 16.51 -11.28
N SER A 202 -1.81 16.17 -10.27
CA SER A 202 -0.40 16.52 -10.17
C SER A 202 0.36 15.29 -9.73
N PHE A 203 1.55 15.08 -10.27
CA PHE A 203 2.43 13.99 -9.86
C PHE A 203 2.90 14.11 -8.39
N GLY A 204 2.61 15.26 -7.76
CA GLY A 204 2.90 15.51 -6.37
C GLY A 204 4.38 15.33 -6.09
N VAL A 205 4.71 14.26 -5.37
CA VAL A 205 6.06 13.97 -4.89
C VAL A 205 6.83 12.96 -5.69
N HIS A 206 6.14 12.25 -6.57
CA HIS A 206 6.78 11.40 -7.53
C HIS A 206 7.23 12.31 -8.67
N LYS A 207 8.50 12.71 -8.68
CA LYS A 207 9.03 13.55 -9.76
C LYS A 207 9.07 12.72 -11.04
N TYR A 208 8.67 13.36 -12.14
CA TYR A 208 9.10 12.98 -13.47
C TYR A 208 10.26 13.91 -13.84
N ASN A 209 11.49 13.39 -13.89
CA ASN A 209 12.67 14.18 -14.21
C ASN A 209 13.10 14.04 -15.69
N GLY A 210 12.42 13.20 -16.48
CA GLY A 210 12.78 12.90 -17.88
C GLY A 210 14.17 12.27 -18.07
N ALA A 211 14.94 12.08 -16.99
CA ALA A 211 16.31 11.57 -17.03
C ALA A 211 16.34 10.04 -16.95
N PHE A 212 15.37 9.44 -16.26
CA PHE A 212 15.24 7.99 -16.18
C PHE A 212 14.63 7.43 -17.47
N LYS A 213 15.47 7.17 -18.46
CA LYS A 213 15.09 6.37 -19.63
C LYS A 213 14.96 4.93 -19.17
N SER A 214 13.77 4.34 -19.34
CA SER A 214 13.56 2.90 -19.16
C SER A 214 14.72 2.14 -19.79
N THR A 215 15.48 1.43 -18.96
CA THR A 215 16.71 0.72 -19.36
C THR A 215 16.42 -0.43 -20.31
N VAL A 216 15.16 -0.86 -20.42
CA VAL A 216 14.72 -1.93 -21.30
C VAL A 216 13.44 -1.51 -22.01
N SER A 217 13.57 -0.66 -23.04
CA SER A 217 12.50 -0.52 -24.03
C SER A 217 12.53 -1.74 -24.95
N HIS A 218 11.57 -2.67 -24.81
CA HIS A 218 11.40 -3.68 -25.85
C HIS A 218 10.98 -2.98 -27.15
N PRO A 219 11.69 -3.22 -28.27
CA PRO A 219 11.41 -2.54 -29.53
C PRO A 219 9.93 -2.72 -29.88
N ARG A 220 9.25 -1.60 -30.18
CA ARG A 220 7.87 -1.63 -30.70
C ARG A 220 7.83 -2.59 -31.88
N ARG A 221 6.88 -3.54 -31.83
CA ARG A 221 6.60 -4.54 -32.87
C ARG A 221 6.80 -3.95 -34.26
N LYS A 222 7.88 -4.35 -34.95
CA LYS A 222 7.93 -4.19 -36.41
C LYS A 222 6.96 -5.22 -37.00
N LYS A 223 6.69 -5.17 -38.30
CA LYS A 223 5.82 -6.16 -38.97
C LYS A 223 6.49 -7.54 -38.89
N ASP A 224 6.24 -8.21 -37.78
CA ASP A 224 6.89 -9.45 -37.38
C ASP A 224 6.22 -10.62 -38.11
N SER A 225 7.05 -11.49 -38.68
CA SER A 225 6.61 -12.73 -39.34
C SER A 225 5.87 -13.64 -38.37
N ILE A 226 5.09 -14.59 -38.90
CA ILE A 226 4.41 -15.62 -38.07
C ILE A 226 5.44 -16.36 -37.20
N TYR A 227 6.63 -16.64 -37.74
CA TYR A 227 7.71 -17.31 -37.02
C TYR A 227 8.17 -16.52 -35.78
N SER A 228 8.39 -15.21 -35.91
CA SER A 228 8.79 -14.39 -34.75
C SER A 228 7.69 -14.32 -33.68
N ARG A 229 6.40 -14.36 -34.08
CA ARG A 229 5.28 -14.42 -33.11
C ARG A 229 5.25 -15.74 -32.35
N ILE A 230 5.47 -16.86 -33.03
CA ILE A 230 5.54 -18.18 -32.39
C ILE A 230 6.73 -18.23 -31.43
N LYS A 231 7.91 -17.76 -31.87
CA LYS A 231 9.10 -17.72 -31.01
C LYS A 231 8.87 -16.86 -29.76
N GLU A 232 8.31 -15.67 -29.92
CA GLU A 232 7.94 -14.79 -28.80
C GLU A 232 6.95 -15.47 -27.84
N ALA A 233 5.91 -16.13 -28.37
CA ALA A 233 4.95 -16.86 -27.55
C ALA A 233 5.61 -17.99 -26.75
N LEU A 234 6.52 -18.74 -27.36
CA LEU A 234 7.27 -19.80 -26.67
C LEU A 234 8.19 -19.23 -25.58
N GLU A 235 8.89 -18.13 -25.84
CA GLU A 235 9.70 -17.43 -24.84
C GLU A 235 8.84 -16.97 -23.65
N ILE A 236 7.65 -16.40 -23.91
CA ILE A 236 6.71 -15.99 -22.87
C ILE A 236 6.24 -17.20 -22.04
N LEU A 237 5.94 -18.34 -22.67
CA LEU A 237 5.53 -19.54 -21.94
C LEU A 237 6.65 -20.07 -21.02
N VAL A 238 7.90 -20.04 -21.47
CA VAL A 238 9.06 -20.41 -20.65
C VAL A 238 9.18 -19.48 -19.44
N HIS A 239 9.11 -18.15 -19.65
CA HIS A 239 9.19 -17.19 -18.56
C HIS A 239 7.99 -17.25 -17.62
N LEU A 240 6.79 -17.55 -18.14
CA LEU A 240 5.59 -17.76 -17.34
C LEU A 240 5.76 -18.97 -16.42
N LYS A 241 6.31 -20.08 -16.94
CA LYS A 241 6.60 -21.27 -16.12
C LYS A 241 7.58 -20.95 -15.00
N ILE A 242 8.66 -20.21 -15.29
CA ILE A 242 9.62 -19.79 -14.26
C ILE A 242 8.95 -18.89 -13.22
N PHE A 243 8.12 -17.94 -13.65
CA PHE A 243 7.36 -17.05 -12.78
C PHE A 243 6.39 -17.82 -11.86
N LEU A 244 5.68 -18.82 -12.39
CA LEU A 244 4.80 -19.69 -11.62
C LEU A 244 5.59 -20.58 -10.63
N ASN A 245 6.75 -21.09 -11.02
CA ASN A 245 7.63 -21.86 -10.13
C ASN A 245 8.19 -20.99 -9.00
N LEU A 246 8.57 -19.74 -9.29
CA LEU A 246 8.98 -18.78 -8.27
C LEU A 246 7.83 -18.54 -7.28
N ASN A 247 6.62 -18.30 -7.77
CA ASN A 247 5.43 -18.16 -6.94
C ASN A 247 5.20 -19.40 -6.05
N GLN A 248 5.29 -20.61 -6.60
CA GLN A 248 5.18 -21.85 -5.81
C GLN A 248 6.29 -21.97 -4.77
N THR A 249 7.52 -21.58 -5.09
CA THR A 249 8.67 -21.59 -4.18
C THR A 249 8.46 -20.63 -3.02
N ILE A 250 8.01 -19.41 -3.30
CA ILE A 250 7.68 -18.40 -2.29
C ILE A 250 6.61 -18.93 -1.31
N GLN A 251 5.60 -19.64 -1.83
CA GLN A 251 4.49 -20.16 -1.02
C GLN A 251 4.74 -21.57 -0.46
N SER A 252 5.89 -22.19 -0.73
CA SER A 252 6.15 -23.62 -0.46
C SER A 252 6.02 -24.02 1.01
N LYS A 253 6.33 -23.09 1.93
CA LYS A 253 6.23 -23.30 3.38
C LYS A 253 4.79 -23.24 3.91
N LEU A 254 3.83 -22.84 3.08
CA LEU A 254 2.44 -22.69 3.50
C LEU A 254 1.58 -23.86 3.06
N PRO A 255 0.58 -24.24 3.88
CA PRO A 255 -0.39 -25.25 3.48
C PRO A 255 -1.16 -24.89 2.20
N ALA A 256 -1.57 -25.92 1.46
CA ALA A 256 -2.27 -25.75 0.19
C ALA A 256 -3.80 -25.63 0.32
N THR A 257 -4.40 -26.11 1.43
CA THR A 257 -5.86 -26.18 1.59
C THR A 257 -6.38 -25.13 2.57
N HIS A 258 -7.65 -24.74 2.41
CA HIS A 258 -8.30 -23.77 3.29
C HIS A 258 -8.25 -24.16 4.77
N ALA A 259 -8.63 -25.39 5.11
CA ALA A 259 -8.67 -25.85 6.50
C ALA A 259 -7.28 -25.79 7.16
N LEU A 260 -6.22 -26.19 6.44
CA LEU A 260 -4.86 -26.12 6.96
C LEU A 260 -4.36 -24.67 7.05
N LEU A 261 -4.76 -23.79 6.14
CA LEU A 261 -4.47 -22.36 6.23
C LEU A 261 -5.17 -21.70 7.42
N ASP A 262 -6.39 -22.12 7.75
CA ASP A 262 -7.12 -21.60 8.92
C ASP A 262 -6.46 -22.07 10.23
N ILE A 263 -5.98 -23.32 10.29
CA ILE A 263 -5.13 -23.81 11.39
C ILE A 263 -3.82 -23.02 11.48
N TRP A 264 -3.17 -22.76 10.35
CA TRP A 264 -1.96 -21.95 10.30
C TRP A 264 -2.20 -20.53 10.84
N LEU A 265 -3.32 -19.90 10.46
CA LEU A 265 -3.73 -18.60 10.98
C LEU A 265 -3.93 -18.66 12.49
N LEU A 266 -4.66 -19.65 12.99
CA LEU A 266 -4.91 -19.86 14.42
C LEU A 266 -3.60 -19.94 15.23
N GLN A 267 -2.61 -20.67 14.69
CA GLN A 267 -1.29 -20.81 15.31
C GLN A 267 -0.51 -19.50 15.30
N LYS A 268 -0.41 -18.82 14.15
CA LYS A 268 0.39 -17.59 14.02
C LYS A 268 -0.19 -16.42 14.81
N PHE A 269 -1.52 -16.32 14.88
CA PHE A 269 -2.24 -15.31 15.65
C PHE A 269 -2.48 -15.70 17.12
N GLN A 270 -1.79 -16.73 17.62
CA GLN A 270 -1.74 -17.08 19.05
C GLN A 270 -3.11 -17.41 19.67
N GLY A 271 -3.95 -18.15 18.93
CA GLY A 271 -5.22 -18.69 19.45
C GLY A 271 -6.49 -18.09 18.86
N PHE A 272 -6.41 -17.21 17.87
CA PHE A 272 -7.58 -16.83 17.06
C PHE A 272 -7.23 -16.82 15.57
N ALA A 273 -8.22 -16.94 14.68
CA ALA A 273 -8.04 -16.83 13.24
C ALA A 273 -8.83 -15.61 12.73
N PRO A 274 -8.18 -14.57 12.16
CA PRO A 274 -8.87 -13.36 11.73
C PRO A 274 -9.99 -13.67 10.74
N ARG A 275 -11.23 -13.33 11.09
CA ARG A 275 -12.45 -13.68 10.35
C ARG A 275 -12.38 -13.22 8.89
N TYR A 276 -11.91 -11.99 8.67
CA TYR A 276 -11.75 -11.44 7.33
C TYR A 276 -10.79 -12.27 6.45
N LEU A 277 -9.76 -12.91 7.04
CA LEU A 277 -8.88 -13.83 6.30
C LEU A 277 -9.52 -15.20 6.12
N VAL A 278 -10.16 -15.74 7.16
CA VAL A 278 -10.85 -17.05 7.11
C VAL A 278 -11.96 -17.04 6.06
N GLN A 279 -12.64 -15.92 5.88
CA GLN A 279 -13.73 -15.78 4.91
C GLN A 279 -13.28 -15.79 3.44
N ILE A 280 -11.98 -15.59 3.13
CA ILE A 280 -11.46 -15.65 1.76
C ILE A 280 -11.83 -17.00 1.14
N LYS A 281 -12.65 -16.98 0.07
CA LYS A 281 -13.19 -18.20 -0.57
C LYS A 281 -12.23 -18.86 -1.56
N ASN A 282 -11.25 -18.12 -2.07
CA ASN A 282 -10.24 -18.67 -2.97
C ASN A 282 -8.98 -19.08 -2.17
N ALA A 283 -8.62 -20.36 -2.22
CA ALA A 283 -7.48 -20.90 -1.48
C ALA A 283 -6.14 -20.30 -1.91
N SER A 284 -5.97 -20.04 -3.22
CA SER A 284 -4.79 -19.39 -3.77
C SER A 284 -4.64 -17.97 -3.22
N THR A 285 -5.73 -17.18 -3.24
CA THR A 285 -5.73 -15.83 -2.68
C THR A 285 -5.49 -15.86 -1.17
N LYS A 286 -6.14 -16.76 -0.41
CA LYS A 286 -5.88 -16.91 1.03
C LYS A 286 -4.40 -17.23 1.30
N ARG A 287 -3.80 -18.14 0.52
CA ARG A 287 -2.38 -18.52 0.64
C ARG A 287 -1.44 -17.36 0.32
N ILE A 288 -1.80 -16.49 -0.63
CA ILE A 288 -1.05 -15.26 -0.91
C ILE A 288 -1.07 -14.30 0.30
N TYR A 289 -2.22 -14.10 0.94
CA TYR A 289 -2.29 -13.28 2.17
C TYR A 289 -1.48 -13.89 3.31
N CYS A 290 -1.57 -15.20 3.52
CA CYS A 290 -0.72 -15.90 4.49
C CYS A 290 0.77 -15.75 4.14
N SER A 291 1.14 -15.70 2.86
CA SER A 291 2.51 -15.47 2.41
C SER A 291 3.00 -14.07 2.72
N PHE A 292 2.15 -13.06 2.54
CA PHE A 292 2.46 -11.68 2.96
C PHE A 292 2.74 -11.61 4.45
N LEU A 293 1.85 -12.19 5.26
CA LEU A 293 2.00 -12.21 6.71
C LEU A 293 3.25 -12.98 7.13
N GLU A 294 3.51 -14.14 6.54
CA GLU A 294 4.70 -14.93 6.89
C GLU A 294 5.98 -14.16 6.57
N GLN A 295 6.12 -13.62 5.36
CA GLN A 295 7.36 -12.99 4.94
C GLN A 295 7.61 -11.64 5.63
N THR A 296 6.56 -10.88 5.90
CA THR A 296 6.72 -9.48 6.36
C THR A 296 6.53 -9.35 7.87
N LEU A 297 5.52 -10.04 8.43
CA LEU A 297 5.17 -9.92 9.85
C LEU A 297 5.80 -11.02 10.69
N PHE A 298 5.58 -12.29 10.36
CA PHE A 298 5.93 -13.43 11.22
C PHE A 298 7.32 -14.02 10.97
N CYS A 299 8.03 -13.59 9.93
CA CYS A 299 9.42 -13.98 9.71
C CYS A 299 10.31 -13.31 10.78
N ASP A 300 10.89 -14.14 11.65
CA ASP A 300 11.93 -13.77 12.61
C ASP A 300 13.28 -14.31 12.07
N THR A 301 14.30 -13.46 11.97
CA THR A 301 15.63 -13.82 11.43
C THR A 301 16.50 -14.60 12.39
N LYS A 302 15.99 -14.94 13.58
CA LYS A 302 16.73 -15.79 14.53
C LYS A 302 17.00 -17.22 14.02
N SER A 303 16.44 -17.63 12.88
CA SER A 303 16.80 -18.94 12.31
C SER A 303 18.25 -18.92 11.82
N THR A 304 19.11 -19.60 12.57
CA THR A 304 20.55 -19.77 12.33
C THR A 304 20.89 -20.62 11.10
N ASP A 305 19.91 -21.00 10.27
CA ASP A 305 20.15 -21.83 9.09
C ASP A 305 21.07 -21.12 8.08
N THR A 306 22.20 -21.77 7.84
CA THR A 306 23.50 -21.16 7.56
C THR A 306 23.82 -21.02 6.06
N GLN A 307 22.86 -21.20 5.14
CA GLN A 307 23.20 -21.51 3.74
C GLN A 307 22.91 -20.46 2.66
N GLN A 308 22.61 -19.20 2.97
CA GLN A 308 22.61 -18.14 1.95
C GLN A 308 23.54 -16.98 2.35
N SER A 309 24.75 -17.00 1.78
CA SER A 309 25.84 -16.07 2.11
C SER A 309 25.63 -14.64 1.61
N PHE A 310 24.72 -14.42 0.65
CA PHE A 310 24.46 -13.08 0.11
C PHE A 310 23.33 -12.33 0.84
N THR A 311 22.46 -13.04 1.58
CA THR A 311 21.27 -12.47 2.23
C THR A 311 21.43 -12.23 3.73
N LYS A 312 22.41 -12.85 4.41
CA LYS A 312 22.56 -12.68 5.87
C LYS A 312 22.84 -11.24 6.30
N GLU A 313 23.58 -10.47 5.50
CA GLU A 313 23.90 -9.06 5.80
C GLU A 313 22.71 -8.11 5.49
N PHE A 314 21.80 -8.54 4.61
CA PHE A 314 20.65 -7.77 4.14
C PHE A 314 19.30 -8.26 4.71
N MET A 315 19.31 -9.09 5.75
CA MET A 315 18.11 -9.55 6.44
C MET A 315 18.07 -9.04 7.88
N ALA A 316 18.23 -7.73 8.06
CA ALA A 316 17.86 -7.07 9.31
C ALA A 316 16.33 -7.06 9.43
N ASN A 317 15.74 -8.19 9.82
CA ASN A 317 14.33 -8.21 10.20
C ASN A 317 14.18 -7.61 11.59
N LEU A 318 13.20 -6.73 11.71
CA LEU A 318 12.69 -6.27 12.99
C LEU A 318 12.23 -7.48 13.83
N PRO A 319 12.54 -7.52 15.14
CA PRO A 319 11.93 -8.47 16.06
C PRO A 319 10.40 -8.47 15.93
N LEU A 320 9.77 -9.64 16.07
CA LEU A 320 8.31 -9.76 15.98
C LEU A 320 7.60 -8.81 16.95
N SER A 321 8.13 -8.63 18.17
CA SER A 321 7.59 -7.71 19.16
C SER A 321 7.51 -6.27 18.65
N GLU A 322 8.56 -5.78 18.00
CA GLU A 322 8.60 -4.44 17.41
C GLU A 322 7.64 -4.31 16.24
N LYS A 323 7.55 -5.33 15.37
CA LYS A 323 6.58 -5.36 14.27
C LYS A 323 5.14 -5.27 14.79
N ILE A 324 4.83 -5.93 15.90
CA ILE A 324 3.50 -5.89 16.54
C ILE A 324 3.21 -4.51 17.16
N ILE A 325 4.19 -3.87 17.80
CA ILE A 325 4.05 -2.49 18.30
C ILE A 325 3.77 -1.52 17.14
N LEU A 326 4.55 -1.63 16.05
CA LEU A 326 4.33 -0.81 14.84
C LEU A 326 2.96 -1.08 14.21
N ALA A 327 2.52 -2.34 14.18
CA ALA A 327 1.19 -2.70 13.69
C ALA A 327 0.09 -2.02 14.52
N PHE A 328 0.18 -2.09 15.85
CA PHE A 328 -0.77 -1.42 16.74
C PHE A 328 -0.81 0.09 16.48
N VAL A 329 0.35 0.76 16.46
CA VAL A 329 0.45 2.21 16.16
C VAL A 329 -0.17 2.54 14.80
N TYR A 330 0.12 1.74 13.77
CA TYR A 330 -0.45 1.94 12.44
C TYR A 330 -1.98 1.85 12.47
N MET A 331 -2.53 0.77 13.06
CA MET A 331 -3.97 0.50 13.06
C MET A 331 -4.75 1.53 13.87
N THR A 332 -4.21 1.99 14.99
CA THR A 332 -4.77 3.12 15.74
C THR A 332 -4.69 4.41 14.92
N GLY A 333 -3.59 4.64 14.19
CA GLY A 333 -3.44 5.81 13.30
C GLY A 333 -4.49 5.87 12.19
N VAL A 334 -4.85 4.73 11.60
CA VAL A 334 -5.94 4.64 10.62
C VAL A 334 -7.35 4.48 11.23
N ALA A 335 -7.45 4.51 12.57
CA ALA A 335 -8.64 4.23 13.37
C ALA A 335 -9.37 2.93 12.98
N ASN A 336 -8.61 1.87 12.67
CA ASN A 336 -9.16 0.53 12.45
C ASN A 336 -9.10 -0.24 13.77
N ASN A 337 -10.16 -0.10 14.58
CA ASN A 337 -10.25 -0.71 15.91
C ASN A 337 -10.20 -2.24 15.87
N LEU A 338 -10.77 -2.87 14.83
CA LEU A 338 -10.71 -4.32 14.63
C LEU A 338 -9.25 -4.79 14.60
N LEU A 339 -8.44 -4.23 13.70
CA LEU A 339 -7.04 -4.64 13.59
C LEU A 339 -6.19 -4.16 14.78
N ALA A 340 -6.47 -3.00 15.36
CA ALA A 340 -5.78 -2.55 16.57
C ALA A 340 -5.97 -3.55 17.72
N SER A 341 -7.20 -4.05 17.92
CA SER A 341 -7.51 -5.10 18.90
C SER A 341 -6.81 -6.42 18.58
N HIS A 342 -6.75 -6.82 17.31
CA HIS A 342 -6.03 -8.02 16.89
C HIS A 342 -4.54 -7.94 17.25
N PHE A 343 -3.88 -6.83 16.94
CA PHE A 343 -2.45 -6.68 17.23
C PHE A 343 -2.16 -6.48 18.73
N ALA A 344 -3.03 -5.82 19.47
CA ALA A 344 -2.92 -5.74 20.93
C ALA A 344 -3.09 -7.11 21.60
N TYR A 345 -3.99 -7.96 21.09
CA TYR A 345 -4.14 -9.34 21.56
C TYR A 345 -2.85 -10.15 21.33
N ILE A 346 -2.28 -10.06 20.13
CA ILE A 346 -1.01 -10.74 19.82
C ILE A 346 0.10 -10.21 20.74
N ALA A 347 0.17 -8.90 20.98
CA ALA A 347 1.14 -8.30 21.89
C ALA A 347 1.03 -8.88 23.31
N HIS A 348 -0.20 -9.00 23.82
CA HIS A 348 -0.48 -9.62 25.11
C HIS A 348 -0.01 -11.09 25.16
N LYS A 349 -0.29 -11.88 24.12
CA LYS A 349 0.17 -13.28 24.01
C LYS A 349 1.70 -13.39 23.94
N LEU A 350 2.35 -12.41 23.33
CA LEU A 350 3.82 -12.29 23.29
C LEU A 350 4.41 -11.68 24.58
N LYS A 351 3.59 -11.44 25.61
CA LYS A 351 4.00 -10.83 26.90
C LYS A 351 4.63 -9.45 26.75
N ILE A 352 4.27 -8.71 25.70
CA ILE A 352 4.62 -7.30 25.57
C ILE A 352 3.77 -6.52 26.59
N PRO A 353 4.35 -5.65 27.44
CA PRO A 353 3.56 -4.85 28.36
C PRO A 353 2.64 -3.86 27.63
N SER A 354 1.43 -3.64 28.15
CA SER A 354 0.48 -2.62 27.65
C SER A 354 1.12 -1.22 27.63
N ALA A 355 1.95 -0.92 28.63
CA ALA A 355 2.74 0.30 28.73
C ALA A 355 3.63 0.56 27.49
N ASN A 356 4.15 -0.48 26.84
CA ASN A 356 4.97 -0.30 25.63
C ASN A 356 4.12 0.14 24.44
N LEU A 357 2.90 -0.40 24.31
CA LEU A 357 1.96 -0.01 23.26
C LEU A 357 1.46 1.42 23.46
N THR A 358 1.10 1.79 24.69
CA THR A 358 0.63 3.14 25.02
C THR A 358 1.75 4.17 24.90
N ALA A 359 2.96 3.86 25.35
CA ALA A 359 4.13 4.73 25.17
C ALA A 359 4.48 4.93 23.69
N ALA A 360 4.45 3.87 22.88
CA ALA A 360 4.66 3.99 21.44
C ALA A 360 3.59 4.87 20.78
N LEU A 361 2.32 4.69 21.14
CA LEU A 361 1.24 5.52 20.63
C LEU A 361 1.38 6.99 21.06
N TYR A 362 1.70 7.24 22.34
CA TYR A 362 1.97 8.58 22.85
C TYR A 362 3.11 9.24 22.07
N THR A 363 4.25 8.56 21.97
CA THR A 363 5.44 9.01 21.21
C THR A 363 5.07 9.35 19.77
N SER A 364 4.28 8.50 19.11
CA SER A 364 3.88 8.73 17.71
C SER A 364 3.06 10.01 17.50
N LYS A 365 2.23 10.39 18.50
CA LYS A 365 1.34 11.56 18.46
C LYS A 365 2.08 12.84 18.86
N THR A 366 2.95 12.77 19.86
CA THR A 366 3.67 13.92 20.40
C THR A 366 4.97 14.22 19.68
N PHE A 367 5.41 13.35 18.76
CA PHE A 367 6.66 13.51 18.02
C PHE A 367 6.75 14.88 17.34
N ASN A 368 7.62 15.75 17.88
CA ASN A 368 7.84 17.08 17.36
C ASN A 368 8.92 17.07 16.27
N HIS A 369 8.47 17.01 15.03
CA HIS A 369 9.34 17.06 13.84
C HIS A 369 10.02 18.42 13.60
N LYS A 370 9.69 19.48 14.35
CA LYS A 370 10.27 20.82 14.21
C LYS A 370 11.63 20.99 14.91
N LEU A 371 12.20 19.96 15.54
CA LEU A 371 13.52 20.05 16.17
C LEU A 371 14.60 19.57 15.18
N PRO A 372 15.33 20.50 14.52
CA PRO A 372 16.34 20.14 13.54
C PRO A 372 17.56 19.44 14.16
N ASN A 373 17.90 19.69 15.44
CA ASN A 373 19.24 19.33 15.95
C ASN A 373 19.36 18.96 17.44
N VAL A 374 18.28 18.75 18.21
CA VAL A 374 18.39 18.90 19.68
C VAL A 374 18.58 17.59 20.48
N GLU A 375 18.22 16.42 19.97
CA GLU A 375 18.49 15.16 20.70
C GLU A 375 19.03 14.06 19.79
N PRO A 376 20.07 13.32 20.24
CA PRO A 376 20.54 12.14 19.53
C PRO A 376 19.40 11.14 19.52
N ILE A 377 18.80 10.93 18.35
CA ILE A 377 17.91 9.79 18.13
C ILE A 377 18.79 8.56 18.30
N THR A 378 18.62 7.84 19.40
CA THR A 378 19.50 6.74 19.78
C THR A 378 18.99 5.39 19.30
N SER A 379 17.70 5.25 19.01
CA SER A 379 17.14 3.97 18.54
C SER A 379 16.40 4.07 17.20
N GLN A 380 16.43 2.96 16.46
CA GLN A 380 15.67 2.76 15.23
C GLN A 380 14.15 2.92 15.46
N MET A 381 13.65 2.45 16.60
CA MET A 381 12.22 2.49 16.94
C MET A 381 11.70 3.91 17.18
N ASP A 382 12.53 4.82 17.70
CA ASP A 382 12.18 6.23 17.89
C ASP A 382 11.82 6.94 16.58
N ILE A 383 12.31 6.44 15.44
CA ILE A 383 11.94 6.92 14.10
C ILE A 383 10.84 6.10 13.48
N MET A 384 10.87 4.77 13.61
CA MET A 384 9.88 3.90 12.98
C MET A 384 8.47 4.12 13.53
N ILE A 385 8.32 4.35 14.83
CA ILE A 385 7.02 4.61 15.48
C ILE A 385 6.32 5.84 14.88
N PRO A 386 6.90 7.07 14.90
CA PRO A 386 6.26 8.23 14.30
C PRO A 386 6.11 8.10 12.79
N LEU A 387 7.06 7.47 12.10
CA LEU A 387 6.96 7.24 10.66
C LEU A 387 5.78 6.33 10.31
N MET A 388 5.54 5.28 11.10
CA MET A 388 4.40 4.37 10.93
C MET A 388 3.07 5.10 11.13
N TYR A 389 2.97 5.92 12.18
CA TYR A 389 1.80 6.75 12.43
C TYR A 389 1.55 7.79 11.32
N TYR A 390 2.61 8.45 10.83
CA TYR A 390 2.49 9.40 9.71
C TYR A 390 2.12 8.72 8.40
N THR A 391 2.57 7.48 8.18
CA THR A 391 2.15 6.66 7.05
C THR A 391 0.67 6.34 7.14
N ALA A 392 0.19 5.89 8.30
CA ALA A 392 -1.23 5.65 8.56
C ALA A 392 -2.07 6.90 8.27
N ARG A 393 -1.64 8.07 8.73
CA ARG A 393 -2.35 9.36 8.56
C ARG A 393 -2.12 10.06 7.22
N ARG A 394 -1.29 9.51 6.33
CA ARG A 394 -0.87 10.14 5.06
C ARG A 394 -0.24 11.53 5.23
N TYR A 395 0.51 11.74 6.31
CA TYR A 395 1.25 12.98 6.54
C TYR A 395 2.55 13.02 5.74
N HIS A 396 2.43 13.01 4.42
CA HIS A 396 3.55 12.74 3.53
C HIS A 396 4.74 13.69 3.70
N LYS A 397 4.49 14.99 3.92
CA LYS A 397 5.55 15.98 4.24
C LYS A 397 6.39 15.57 5.45
N ARG A 398 5.78 14.98 6.47
CA ARG A 398 6.48 14.51 7.68
C ARG A 398 7.22 13.20 7.44
N ILE A 399 6.63 12.28 6.68
CA ILE A 399 7.26 11.02 6.27
C ILE A 399 8.63 11.30 5.65
N TRP A 400 8.69 12.15 4.62
CA TRP A 400 9.95 12.41 3.90
C TRP A 400 11.00 13.19 4.69
N ARG A 401 10.60 13.90 5.76
CA ARG A 401 11.55 14.53 6.68
C ARG A 401 12.21 13.51 7.61
N LEU A 402 11.48 12.47 8.01
CA LEU A 402 11.99 11.42 8.89
C LEU A 402 12.76 10.34 8.14
N THR A 403 12.41 10.10 6.89
CA THR A 403 13.04 9.12 6.02
C THR A 403 14.59 9.15 6.02
N PRO A 404 15.28 10.29 5.80
CA PRO A 404 16.75 10.30 5.82
C PRO A 404 17.33 10.02 7.22
N ARG A 405 16.56 10.31 8.27
CA ARG A 405 16.92 9.92 9.65
C ARG A 405 16.82 8.42 9.83
N LEU A 406 15.80 7.78 9.24
CA LEU A 406 15.65 6.32 9.26
C LEU A 406 16.87 5.62 8.67
N MET A 407 17.35 6.05 7.49
CA MET A 407 18.56 5.48 6.88
C MET A 407 19.77 5.59 7.83
N ARG A 408 19.96 6.74 8.48
CA ARG A 408 21.09 6.96 9.40
C ARG A 408 21.02 6.08 10.65
N VAL A 409 19.86 5.96 11.29
CA VAL A 409 19.70 5.12 12.49
C VAL A 409 19.71 3.61 12.19
N CYS A 410 19.58 3.24 10.92
CA CYS A 410 19.75 1.87 10.46
C CYS A 410 21.17 1.61 9.94
N ASP A 411 22.16 2.41 10.31
CA ASP A 411 23.56 2.31 9.85
C ASP A 411 23.70 2.30 8.31
N ASN A 412 22.83 3.04 7.62
CA ASN A 412 22.68 3.03 6.17
C ASN A 412 22.35 1.66 5.57
N ASN A 413 21.73 0.76 6.33
CA ASN A 413 21.25 -0.53 5.82
C ASN A 413 19.98 -0.36 4.98
N PRO A 414 20.06 -0.50 3.64
CA PRO A 414 18.91 -0.31 2.75
C PRO A 414 17.80 -1.34 2.98
N ALA A 415 18.16 -2.56 3.40
CA ALA A 415 17.21 -3.63 3.61
C ALA A 415 16.31 -3.37 4.81
N THR A 416 16.82 -2.76 5.89
CA THR A 416 15.99 -2.37 7.05
C THR A 416 14.90 -1.37 6.65
N VAL A 417 15.26 -0.41 5.82
CA VAL A 417 14.31 0.61 5.32
C VAL A 417 13.27 0.00 4.38
N LEU A 418 13.68 -0.94 3.52
CA LEU A 418 12.75 -1.69 2.68
C LEU A 418 11.87 -2.62 3.51
N ALA A 419 12.40 -3.30 4.53
CA ALA A 419 11.63 -4.15 5.43
C ALA A 419 10.54 -3.35 6.16
N PHE A 420 10.89 -2.18 6.69
CA PHE A 420 9.91 -1.24 7.26
C PHE A 420 8.84 -0.82 6.23
N SER A 421 9.28 -0.43 5.03
CA SER A 421 8.36 0.06 3.99
C SER A 421 7.41 -1.04 3.50
N THR A 422 7.91 -2.26 3.35
CA THR A 422 7.12 -3.46 3.03
C THR A 422 6.15 -3.79 4.15
N LEU A 423 6.57 -3.69 5.42
CA LEU A 423 5.70 -3.91 6.58
C LEU A 423 4.53 -2.90 6.63
N ALA A 424 4.82 -1.62 6.41
CA ALA A 424 3.78 -0.58 6.30
C ALA A 424 2.82 -0.84 5.12
N GLY A 425 3.35 -1.34 4.00
CA GLY A 425 2.57 -1.87 2.88
C GLY A 425 1.61 -2.97 3.32
N THR A 426 2.11 -3.99 4.03
CA THR A 426 1.29 -5.10 4.52
C THR A 426 0.19 -4.61 5.46
N PHE A 427 0.48 -3.66 6.36
CA PHE A 427 -0.54 -3.08 7.24
C PHE A 427 -1.61 -2.31 6.45
N THR A 428 -1.22 -1.57 5.42
CA THR A 428 -2.18 -0.90 4.53
C THR A 428 -3.07 -1.91 3.82
N LEU A 429 -2.51 -3.03 3.37
CA LEU A 429 -3.25 -4.12 2.74
C LEU A 429 -4.27 -4.73 3.70
N LEU A 430 -3.87 -5.08 4.93
CA LEU A 430 -4.79 -5.62 5.94
C LEU A 430 -5.89 -4.62 6.30
N HIS A 431 -5.53 -3.34 6.49
CA HIS A 431 -6.48 -2.27 6.79
C HIS A 431 -7.58 -2.20 5.72
N ARG A 432 -7.19 -2.12 4.45
CA ARG A 432 -8.14 -1.99 3.35
C ARG A 432 -8.94 -3.26 3.12
N TYR A 433 -8.31 -4.43 3.21
CA TYR A 433 -9.02 -5.69 3.05
C TYR A 433 -10.04 -5.90 4.16
N SER A 434 -9.66 -5.67 5.41
CA SER A 434 -10.58 -5.78 6.56
C SER A 434 -11.70 -4.74 6.53
N ALA A 435 -11.51 -3.57 5.92
CA ALA A 435 -12.60 -2.61 5.71
C ALA A 435 -13.69 -3.15 4.77
N VAL A 436 -13.31 -3.95 3.78
CA VAL A 436 -14.26 -4.56 2.81
C VAL A 436 -14.80 -5.90 3.31
N ALA A 437 -13.96 -6.73 3.92
CA ALA A 437 -14.25 -8.12 4.28
C ALA A 437 -14.43 -8.35 5.80
N GLY A 438 -14.38 -7.31 6.63
CA GLY A 438 -14.48 -7.41 8.09
C GLY A 438 -15.86 -7.82 8.60
N GLY A 439 -16.90 -7.60 7.80
CA GLY A 439 -18.29 -7.85 8.20
C GLY A 439 -18.77 -6.94 9.34
N VAL A 440 -19.95 -7.25 9.88
CA VAL A 440 -20.58 -6.52 11.01
C VAL A 440 -20.31 -7.15 12.38
N ASP A 441 -19.84 -8.40 12.38
CA ASP A 441 -19.82 -9.27 13.57
C ASP A 441 -18.67 -8.95 14.56
N GLY A 442 -18.08 -7.75 14.49
CA GLY A 442 -17.01 -7.31 15.40
C GLY A 442 -15.74 -8.18 15.38
N CYS A 443 -15.05 -8.28 16.52
CA CYS A 443 -13.87 -9.16 16.65
C CYS A 443 -14.26 -10.62 16.91
N GLU A 444 -13.27 -11.52 16.86
CA GLU A 444 -13.43 -12.90 17.31
C GLU A 444 -13.65 -12.95 18.83
N PRO A 445 -14.38 -13.96 19.37
CA PRO A 445 -14.73 -14.02 20.79
C PRO A 445 -13.53 -13.87 21.75
N ALA A 446 -12.42 -14.53 21.45
CA ALA A 446 -11.19 -14.44 22.27
C ALA A 446 -10.59 -13.03 22.30
N VAL A 447 -10.75 -12.27 21.20
CA VAL A 447 -10.29 -10.88 21.12
C VAL A 447 -11.27 -9.94 21.82
N MET A 448 -12.57 -10.21 21.75
CA MET A 448 -13.59 -9.46 22.51
C MET A 448 -13.36 -9.57 24.03
N GLU A 449 -13.19 -10.79 24.53
CA GLU A 449 -12.87 -11.05 25.96
C GLU A 449 -11.59 -10.30 26.38
N PHE A 450 -10.57 -10.33 25.52
CA PHE A 450 -9.34 -9.59 25.75
C PHE A 450 -9.54 -8.07 25.77
N VAL A 451 -10.36 -7.51 24.87
CA VAL A 451 -10.62 -6.06 24.82
C VAL A 451 -11.28 -5.58 26.11
N GLU A 452 -12.12 -6.42 26.72
CA GLU A 452 -12.76 -6.15 28.00
C GLU A 452 -11.81 -6.31 29.21
N SER A 453 -10.70 -7.04 29.05
CA SER A 453 -9.68 -7.22 30.09
C SER A 453 -8.97 -5.91 30.45
N GLN A 454 -8.33 -5.89 31.64
CA GLN A 454 -7.51 -4.77 32.09
C GLN A 454 -6.46 -4.36 31.04
N TYR A 455 -5.78 -5.32 30.42
CA TYR A 455 -4.76 -5.04 29.41
C TYR A 455 -5.36 -4.32 28.18
N GLY A 456 -6.54 -4.77 27.72
CA GLY A 456 -7.24 -4.16 26.59
C GLY A 456 -7.66 -2.71 26.89
N GLN A 457 -8.18 -2.48 28.09
CA GLN A 457 -8.57 -1.15 28.57
C GLN A 457 -7.38 -0.20 28.72
N GLU A 458 -6.25 -0.68 29.25
CA GLU A 458 -5.00 0.10 29.35
C GLU A 458 -4.48 0.52 27.97
N CYS A 459 -4.67 -0.31 26.94
CA CYS A 459 -4.34 0.03 25.56
C CYS A 459 -5.31 1.05 24.92
N GLY A 460 -6.36 1.47 25.63
CA GLY A 460 -7.39 2.38 25.13
C GLY A 460 -8.34 1.75 24.12
N LEU A 461 -8.44 0.41 24.10
CA LEU A 461 -9.39 -0.29 23.23
C LEU A 461 -10.81 -0.13 23.79
N LYS A 462 -11.79 -0.01 22.88
CA LYS A 462 -13.20 0.16 23.23
C LYS A 462 -13.98 -1.09 22.81
N VAL A 463 -14.94 -1.49 23.63
CA VAL A 463 -15.84 -2.64 23.39
C VAL A 463 -16.75 -2.41 22.16
N ASN A 464 -16.93 -1.16 21.73
CA ASN A 464 -17.72 -0.82 20.54
C ASN A 464 -16.95 -1.15 19.25
N LEU A 465 -16.77 -2.45 19.00
CA LEU A 465 -16.05 -3.05 17.88
C LEU A 465 -16.95 -3.32 16.67
N ALA A 466 -18.22 -2.88 16.71
CA ALA A 466 -19.10 -2.76 15.55
C ALA A 466 -18.63 -1.62 14.59
N GLY A 467 -17.31 -1.42 14.50
CA GLY A 467 -16.59 -0.20 14.15
C GLY A 467 -16.60 0.20 12.68
N TYR A 468 -17.67 -0.12 11.96
CA TYR A 468 -17.94 0.46 10.64
C TYR A 468 -19.39 0.97 10.49
N THR A 469 -20.27 0.76 11.48
CA THR A 469 -21.72 1.00 11.31
C THR A 469 -22.27 2.29 11.93
N SER A 470 -21.46 3.10 12.62
CA SER A 470 -21.94 4.35 13.22
C SER A 470 -21.00 5.51 12.91
N SER A 471 -21.24 6.17 11.77
CA SER A 471 -20.67 7.47 11.45
C SER A 471 -21.16 8.59 12.37
N LYS A 472 -22.06 8.32 13.33
CA LYS A 472 -22.71 9.36 14.15
C LYS A 472 -21.91 9.83 15.38
N ASN A 473 -20.86 9.12 15.79
CA ASN A 473 -20.19 9.37 17.09
C ASN A 473 -18.71 9.79 16.99
N PHE A 474 -18.20 10.14 15.81
CA PHE A 474 -16.95 10.91 15.75
C PHE A 474 -17.31 12.37 16.01
N SER A 475 -16.99 12.89 17.20
CA SER A 475 -17.27 14.28 17.55
C SER A 475 -16.47 15.22 16.65
N ALA A 476 -17.20 15.87 15.74
CA ALA A 476 -16.82 16.87 14.76
C ALA A 476 -16.13 18.11 15.36
N SER A 477 -14.87 17.97 15.78
CA SER A 477 -14.06 19.09 16.28
C SER A 477 -12.80 19.36 15.48
N GLU A 478 -12.56 18.62 14.39
CA GLU A 478 -11.54 18.95 13.39
C GLU A 478 -12.18 18.84 12.00
N GLU A 479 -12.56 20.01 11.44
CA GLU A 479 -12.95 20.26 10.04
C GLU A 479 -13.69 19.12 9.32
N GLU A 480 -14.98 19.01 9.62
CA GLU A 480 -15.91 18.18 8.84
C GLU A 480 -16.57 19.07 7.77
N GLN A 481 -16.12 18.96 6.52
CA GLN A 481 -16.99 19.24 5.37
C GLN A 481 -17.59 17.91 4.93
N ASP A 482 -18.90 17.75 5.14
CA ASP A 482 -19.67 16.70 4.48
C ASP A 482 -19.48 16.84 2.98
N ILE A 483 -18.84 15.84 2.37
CA ILE A 483 -18.79 15.74 0.92
C ILE A 483 -20.21 15.33 0.51
N ASP A 484 -20.96 16.29 -0.02
CA ASP A 484 -22.20 16.00 -0.72
C ASP A 484 -21.88 15.10 -1.92
N TRP A 485 -22.36 13.86 -1.86
CA TRP A 485 -22.08 12.85 -2.89
C TRP A 485 -22.87 13.11 -4.17
N ASP A 486 -23.91 13.94 -4.11
CA ASP A 486 -24.61 14.44 -5.30
C ASP A 486 -23.78 15.53 -6.01
N ASP A 487 -22.85 16.20 -5.30
CA ASP A 487 -21.85 17.13 -5.85
C ASP A 487 -20.51 16.46 -6.22
N VAL A 488 -20.30 15.19 -5.85
CA VAL A 488 -19.20 14.38 -6.41
C VAL A 488 -19.55 14.03 -7.84
N ASP A 489 -19.31 14.99 -8.73
CA ASP A 489 -19.46 14.80 -10.16
C ASP A 489 -18.45 13.77 -10.66
N LEU A 490 -18.83 12.49 -10.56
CA LEU A 490 -18.10 11.35 -11.11
C LEU A 490 -18.03 11.41 -12.65
N THR A 491 -18.75 12.33 -13.30
CA THR A 491 -18.55 12.57 -14.73
C THR A 491 -17.18 13.18 -15.02
N ASN A 492 -16.58 13.82 -14.02
CA ASN A 492 -15.17 14.11 -13.96
C ASN A 492 -14.54 13.28 -12.83
N VAL A 493 -14.13 12.04 -13.12
CA VAL A 493 -13.30 11.22 -12.20
C VAL A 493 -12.05 11.98 -11.72
N GLY A 494 -11.62 12.98 -12.48
CA GLY A 494 -10.61 13.96 -12.08
C GLY A 494 -11.05 15.03 -11.09
N VAL A 495 -12.29 15.50 -11.16
CA VAL A 495 -12.88 16.48 -10.23
C VAL A 495 -13.27 15.81 -8.92
N ALA A 496 -13.79 14.57 -8.91
CA ALA A 496 -14.03 13.82 -7.66
C ALA A 496 -12.74 13.59 -6.84
N ALA A 497 -11.56 13.53 -7.48
CA ALA A 497 -10.26 13.51 -6.83
C ALA A 497 -9.69 14.91 -6.54
N ALA A 498 -10.19 15.95 -7.22
CA ALA A 498 -9.80 17.35 -7.05
C ALA A 498 -10.64 18.08 -5.98
N SER A 499 -11.93 17.81 -5.86
CA SER A 499 -12.84 18.32 -4.82
C SER A 499 -12.54 17.70 -3.46
N MET A 500 -11.87 16.54 -3.43
CA MET A 500 -11.23 16.00 -2.22
C MET A 500 -9.91 16.72 -1.84
N ARG A 501 -9.50 17.76 -2.57
CA ARG A 501 -8.42 18.69 -2.21
C ARG A 501 -8.99 20.11 -2.01
N MET A 502 -9.51 20.42 -0.83
CA MET A 502 -9.80 21.77 -0.30
C MET A 502 -10.37 21.57 1.12
N ASP A 503 -9.94 22.16 2.23
CA ASP A 503 -8.98 23.22 2.55
C ASP A 503 -7.98 22.72 3.62
N ILE A 504 -6.72 23.16 3.53
CA ILE A 504 -5.84 23.25 4.71
C ILE A 504 -5.38 24.70 4.74
N GLY A 505 -6.29 25.56 5.18
CA GLY A 505 -6.02 26.96 5.49
C GLY A 505 -5.58 27.06 6.94
N GLU A 506 -4.33 27.44 7.16
CA GLU A 506 -3.80 27.79 8.48
C GLU A 506 -4.66 28.87 9.15
N VAL A 507 -5.37 28.51 10.22
CA VAL A 507 -5.73 29.46 11.28
C VAL A 507 -4.44 29.76 12.04
N VAL A 508 -3.70 30.76 11.56
CA VAL A 508 -2.75 31.50 12.37
C VAL A 508 -3.29 32.92 12.47
N GLY A 509 -4.06 33.16 13.52
CA GLY A 509 -4.28 34.51 14.02
C GLY A 509 -2.94 35.04 14.53
N THR A 510 -2.29 35.86 13.72
CA THR A 510 -1.29 36.81 14.19
C THR A 510 -1.73 38.16 13.68
N GLU A 511 -2.18 39.00 14.60
CA GLU A 511 -2.19 40.45 14.43
C GLU A 511 -0.80 40.87 13.95
N VAL A 512 -0.71 41.32 12.71
CA VAL A 512 0.46 42.04 12.22
C VAL A 512 0.12 43.51 12.43
N SER A 513 0.77 44.12 13.40
CA SER A 513 0.83 45.58 13.53
C SER A 513 1.49 46.14 12.29
N ASP A 514 0.81 47.08 11.63
CA ASP A 514 1.39 48.02 10.69
C ASP A 514 2.55 48.75 11.37
N ASP A 515 3.78 48.44 10.97
CA ASP A 515 4.91 49.36 11.02
C ASP A 515 6.11 48.70 10.31
N LEU A 516 6.40 49.19 9.10
CA LEU A 516 7.74 49.44 8.54
C LEU A 516 7.67 49.45 7.01
N TRP A 517 7.25 50.59 6.48
CA TRP A 517 7.66 51.07 5.18
C TRP A 517 9.13 51.49 5.22
N GLY A 518 9.92 51.11 4.22
CA GLY A 518 11.22 51.73 3.95
C GLY A 518 12.16 50.84 3.17
N GLY A 519 12.10 50.92 1.83
CA GLY A 519 13.10 50.25 0.99
C GLY A 519 12.76 50.21 -0.49
N THR A 520 12.83 51.37 -1.14
CA THR A 520 12.95 51.53 -2.59
C THR A 520 14.21 50.83 -3.11
N VAL A 521 14.07 50.02 -4.17
CA VAL A 521 15.15 49.82 -5.15
C VAL A 521 14.53 49.74 -6.55
N GLU A 522 14.80 50.78 -7.34
CA GLU A 522 14.71 50.78 -8.80
C GLU A 522 15.96 50.11 -9.40
N PHE A 523 15.78 49.09 -10.23
CA PHE A 523 16.17 49.05 -11.66
C PHE A 523 15.65 47.75 -12.29
#